data_AF-A0A7C1Y9X3-F1
#
_entry.id   AF-A0A7C1Y9X3-F1
#
_cell.length_a   1.000
_cell.length_b   1.000
_cell.length_c   1.000
_cell.angle_alpha   90.00
_cell.angle_beta   90.00
_cell.angle_gamma   90.00
#
_symmetry.space_group_name_H-M   'P 1'
#
loop_
_entity.id
_entity.type
_entity.pdbx_description
1 polymer ?
#
loop_
_entity_poly.entity_id
_entity_poly.type
_entity_poly.pdbx_seq_one_letter_code
_entity_poly.pdbx_strand_id
1 'polypeptide(L)'
;MNVTMKKAALWSVIGVGVFLLQSVISVGPMKLNLTLLLVYYAGLRRGELAGVAIGIPVGFLEDALSGGLIGPGMLGKGLVGILPAYLSEGFFIWTPILGMLAVFTLTVIDETVVYTSLALFSQRPAPVLDFLALTLLKASINAPFGWLLRTGK
;
A
#
# COMPACT_ATOMS: atom_id res chain seq x y z
N MET A 1 10.26 -12.26 28.07
CA MET A 1 9.52 -12.00 26.82
C MET A 1 10.40 -12.37 25.63
N ASN A 2 10.02 -13.41 24.88
CA ASN A 2 10.80 -13.96 23.77
C ASN A 2 11.10 -12.90 22.68
N VAL A 3 12.26 -13.01 22.05
CA VAL A 3 12.71 -12.09 20.98
C VAL A 3 11.68 -11.98 19.84
N THR A 4 11.00 -13.08 19.52
CA THR A 4 9.92 -13.14 18.53
C THR A 4 8.69 -12.32 18.93
N MET A 5 8.28 -12.39 20.21
CA MET A 5 7.16 -11.59 20.72
C MET A 5 7.47 -10.09 20.71
N LYS A 6 8.72 -9.70 21.05
CA LYS A 6 9.15 -8.29 20.97
C LYS A 6 9.10 -7.77 19.53
N LYS A 7 9.55 -8.56 18.56
CA LYS A 7 9.49 -8.21 17.14
C LYS A 7 8.04 -8.07 16.65
N ALA A 8 7.17 -9.01 17.00
CA ALA A 8 5.76 -8.95 16.63
C ALA A 8 5.07 -7.70 17.19
N ALA A 9 5.26 -7.41 18.48
CA ALA A 9 4.71 -6.22 19.12
C ALA A 9 5.18 -4.92 18.43
N LEU A 10 6.46 -4.84 18.06
CA LEU A 10 6.99 -3.68 17.32
C LEU A 10 6.30 -3.50 15.96
N TRP A 11 6.14 -4.57 15.19
CA TRP A 11 5.45 -4.51 13.89
C TRP A 11 3.98 -4.10 14.04
N SER A 12 3.30 -4.57 15.08
CA SER A 12 1.93 -4.15 15.39
C SER A 12 1.87 -2.66 15.73
N VAL A 13 2.79 -2.15 16.56
CA VAL A 13 2.85 -0.72 16.90
C VAL A 13 3.13 0.14 15.67
N ILE A 14 4.04 -0.29 14.79
CA ILE A 14 4.31 0.40 13.52
C ILE A 14 3.07 0.40 12.63
N GLY A 15 2.39 -0.75 12.49
CA GLY A 15 1.16 -0.86 11.70
C GLY A 15 0.07 0.09 12.21
N VAL A 16 -0.20 0.05 13.51
CA VAL A 16 -1.17 0.96 14.16
C VAL A 16 -0.74 2.41 14.00
N GLY A 17 0.54 2.74 14.19
CA GLY A 17 1.06 4.09 14.03
C GLY A 17 0.87 4.64 12.62
N VAL A 18 1.12 3.84 11.58
CA VAL A 18 0.88 4.24 10.18
C VAL A 18 -0.60 4.45 9.90
N PHE A 19 -1.47 3.58 10.42
CA PHE A 19 -2.93 3.74 10.30
C PHE A 19 -3.42 5.03 10.97
N LEU A 20 -2.93 5.32 12.17
CA LEU A 20 -3.29 6.55 12.89
C LEU A 20 -2.78 7.79 12.17
N LEU A 21 -1.53 7.77 11.68
CA LEU A 21 -0.97 8.86 10.89
C LEU A 21 -1.78 9.09 9.60
N GLN A 22 -2.15 8.01 8.90
CA GLN A 22 -3.01 8.07 7.72
C GLN A 22 -4.39 8.67 8.03
N SER A 23 -4.96 8.37 9.21
CA SER A 23 -6.25 8.93 9.62
C SER A 23 -6.18 10.42 9.97
N VAL A 24 -5.07 10.88 10.56
CA VAL A 24 -4.91 12.28 10.99
C VAL A 24 -4.49 13.18 9.82
N ILE A 25 -3.64 12.67 8.93
CA ILE A 25 -3.14 13.41 7.77
C ILE A 25 -4.12 13.19 6.60
N SER A 26 -5.30 13.79 6.73
CA SER A 26 -6.28 13.92 5.65
C SER A 26 -6.17 15.31 5.06
N VAL A 27 -5.72 15.46 3.81
CA VAL A 27 -5.65 16.77 3.15
C VAL A 27 -6.94 16.98 2.35
N GLY A 28 -7.97 17.52 3.02
CA GLY A 28 -9.29 17.74 2.40
C GLY A 28 -9.97 16.41 2.01
N PRO A 29 -10.43 16.23 0.75
CA PRO A 29 -11.05 14.98 0.30
C PRO A 29 -10.05 13.82 0.12
N MET A 30 -8.74 14.09 0.24
CA MET A 30 -7.69 13.14 -0.04
C MET A 30 -7.28 12.37 1.23
N LYS A 31 -7.61 11.08 1.27
CA LYS A 31 -7.02 10.12 2.22
C LYS A 31 -5.66 9.68 1.70
N LEU A 32 -4.60 9.91 2.48
CA LEU A 32 -3.28 9.38 2.13
C LEU A 32 -3.29 7.85 2.14
N ASN A 33 -2.40 7.25 1.35
CA ASN A 33 -2.30 5.80 1.21
C ASN A 33 -0.92 5.32 1.72
N LEU A 34 -0.66 5.56 3.01
CA LEU A 34 0.65 5.28 3.64
C LEU A 34 0.80 3.82 4.04
N THR A 35 -0.32 3.14 4.33
CA THR A 35 -0.36 1.70 4.59
C THR A 35 0.19 0.88 3.42
N LEU A 36 0.13 1.40 2.19
CA LEU A 36 0.75 0.79 1.00
C LEU A 36 2.24 0.54 1.22
N LEU A 37 2.95 1.45 1.89
CA LEU A 37 4.39 1.35 2.13
C LEU A 37 4.74 0.16 3.03
N LEU A 38 3.89 -0.18 4.00
CA LEU A 38 4.07 -1.34 4.87
C LEU A 38 3.96 -2.64 4.07
N VAL A 39 2.94 -2.71 3.23
CA VAL A 39 2.66 -3.87 2.38
C VAL A 39 3.77 -4.05 1.34
N TYR A 40 4.17 -2.94 0.70
CA TYR A 40 5.28 -2.89 -0.23
C TYR A 40 6.58 -3.41 0.40
N TYR A 41 6.93 -2.90 1.58
CA TYR A 41 8.14 -3.33 2.29
C TYR A 41 8.09 -4.83 2.65
N ALA A 42 6.93 -5.33 3.09
CA ALA A 42 6.75 -6.73 3.39
C ALA A 42 6.99 -7.63 2.17
N GLY A 43 6.36 -7.32 1.04
CA GLY A 43 6.54 -8.06 -0.22
C GLY A 43 7.99 -8.01 -0.71
N LEU A 44 8.59 -6.81 -0.68
CA LEU A 44 9.95 -6.58 -1.16
C LEU A 44 11.03 -7.31 -0.34
N ARG A 45 10.85 -7.45 0.98
CA ARG A 45 11.87 -8.02 1.88
C ARG A 45 11.63 -9.47 2.26
N ARG A 46 10.36 -9.89 2.34
CA ARG A 46 9.98 -11.20 2.86
C ARG A 46 9.30 -12.08 1.81
N GLY A 47 9.21 -11.59 0.56
CA GLY A 47 8.63 -12.31 -0.56
C GLY A 47 7.11 -12.23 -0.60
N GLU A 48 6.56 -12.88 -1.64
CA GLU A 48 5.14 -12.81 -2.01
C GLU A 48 4.21 -13.20 -0.85
N LEU A 49 4.43 -14.37 -0.23
CA LEU A 49 3.56 -14.90 0.83
C LEU A 49 3.44 -13.95 2.02
N ALA A 50 4.55 -13.34 2.44
CA ALA A 50 4.57 -12.39 3.54
C ALA A 50 3.93 -11.04 3.15
N GLY A 51 4.13 -10.61 1.91
CA GLY A 51 3.47 -9.43 1.36
C GLY A 51 1.95 -9.59 1.33
N VAL A 52 1.43 -10.71 0.84
CA VAL A 52 -0.01 -11.02 0.83
C VAL A 52 -0.58 -11.12 2.24
N ALA A 53 0.12 -11.84 3.13
CA ALA A 53 -0.32 -12.03 4.51
C ALA A 53 -0.42 -10.72 5.30
N ILE A 54 0.29 -9.67 4.87
CA ILE A 54 0.18 -8.31 5.44
C ILE A 54 -0.81 -7.46 4.64
N GLY A 55 -0.77 -7.55 3.31
CA GLY A 55 -1.60 -6.79 2.38
C GLY A 55 -3.09 -7.01 2.58
N ILE A 56 -3.54 -8.27 2.61
CA ILE A 56 -4.97 -8.59 2.73
C ILE A 56 -5.55 -8.05 4.05
N PRO A 57 -4.96 -8.30 5.24
CA PRO A 57 -5.48 -7.74 6.48
C PRO A 57 -5.45 -6.21 6.53
N VAL A 58 -4.42 -5.58 5.98
CA VAL A 58 -4.32 -4.12 5.91
C VAL A 58 -5.45 -3.56 5.04
N GLY A 59 -5.65 -4.12 3.84
CA GLY A 59 -6.73 -3.72 2.94
C GLY A 59 -8.12 -3.97 3.55
N PHE A 60 -8.31 -5.08 4.24
CA PHE A 60 -9.53 -5.37 4.99
C PHE A 60 -9.82 -4.31 6.05
N LEU A 61 -8.81 -3.91 6.82
CA LEU A 61 -8.95 -2.86 7.83
C LEU A 61 -9.29 -1.51 7.19
N GLU A 62 -8.67 -1.17 6.06
CA GLU A 62 -9.01 0.06 5.32
C GLU A 62 -10.45 0.07 4.83
N ASP A 63 -10.89 -1.05 4.25
CA ASP A 63 -12.28 -1.18 3.79
C ASP A 63 -13.27 -1.09 4.97
N ALA A 64 -12.99 -1.79 6.07
CA ALA A 64 -13.82 -1.77 7.27
C ALA A 64 -13.93 -0.37 7.89
N LEU A 65 -12.82 0.38 7.94
CA LEU A 65 -12.79 1.74 8.46
C LEU A 65 -13.36 2.78 7.48
N SER A 66 -13.45 2.46 6.20
CA SER A 66 -14.06 3.34 5.19
C SER A 66 -15.58 3.45 5.33
N GLY A 67 -16.23 2.47 5.97
CA GLY A 67 -17.68 2.34 6.02
C GLY A 67 -18.33 1.95 4.69
N GLY A 68 -17.52 1.59 3.68
CA GLY A 68 -17.94 1.22 2.34
C GLY A 68 -17.97 -0.30 2.09
N LEU A 69 -17.83 -0.68 0.82
CA LEU A 69 -17.76 -2.08 0.40
C LEU A 69 -16.46 -2.73 0.89
N ILE A 70 -16.57 -3.92 1.49
CA ILE A 70 -15.42 -4.74 1.88
C ILE A 70 -14.91 -5.54 0.67
N GLY A 71 -13.61 -5.48 0.39
CA GLY A 71 -12.98 -6.22 -0.69
C GLY A 71 -12.05 -5.38 -1.59
N PRO A 72 -12.42 -4.18 -2.05
CA PRO A 72 -11.58 -3.37 -2.93
C PRO A 72 -10.17 -3.12 -2.38
N GLY A 73 -10.04 -2.71 -1.12
CA GLY A 73 -8.77 -2.52 -0.45
C GLY A 73 -8.03 -3.84 -0.23
N MET A 74 -8.74 -4.92 0.11
CA MET A 74 -8.13 -6.26 0.21
C MET A 74 -7.47 -6.70 -1.10
N LEU A 75 -8.13 -6.47 -2.24
CA LEU A 75 -7.63 -6.81 -3.56
C LEU A 75 -6.44 -5.92 -3.95
N GLY A 76 -6.57 -4.60 -3.79
CA GLY A 76 -5.50 -3.66 -4.09
C GLY A 76 -4.23 -3.96 -3.28
N LYS A 77 -4.36 -4.05 -1.96
CA LYS A 77 -3.23 -4.34 -1.06
C LYS A 77 -2.71 -5.75 -1.19
N GLY A 78 -3.56 -6.72 -1.54
CA GLY A 78 -3.12 -8.06 -1.90
C GLY A 78 -2.13 -8.01 -3.07
N LEU A 79 -2.49 -7.32 -4.16
CA LEU A 79 -1.63 -7.15 -5.33
C LEU A 79 -0.34 -6.38 -5.01
N VAL A 80 -0.43 -5.32 -4.22
CA VAL A 80 0.77 -4.59 -3.75
C VAL A 80 1.65 -5.44 -2.84
N GLY A 81 1.11 -6.45 -2.17
CA GLY A 81 1.90 -7.42 -1.41
C GLY A 81 2.71 -8.35 -2.32
N ILE A 82 2.16 -8.71 -3.48
CA ILE A 82 2.72 -9.69 -4.41
C ILE A 82 3.78 -9.06 -5.32
N LEU A 83 3.41 -7.99 -6.03
CA LEU A 83 4.21 -7.41 -7.12
C LEU A 83 5.64 -6.99 -6.72
N PRO A 84 5.91 -6.43 -5.52
CA PRO A 84 7.26 -6.08 -5.11
C PRO A 84 8.21 -7.26 -4.95
N ALA A 85 7.69 -8.45 -4.66
CA ALA A 85 8.52 -9.65 -4.52
C ALA A 85 9.27 -9.94 -5.84
N TYR A 86 8.55 -9.85 -6.96
CA TYR A 86 9.13 -10.03 -8.30
C TYR A 86 10.12 -8.93 -8.69
N LEU A 87 9.96 -7.71 -8.16
CA LEU A 87 10.94 -6.63 -8.36
C LEU A 87 12.25 -6.89 -7.60
N SER A 88 12.20 -7.65 -6.50
CA SER A 88 13.39 -8.00 -5.70
C SER A 88 14.16 -9.22 -6.22
N GLU A 89 13.50 -10.10 -6.96
CA GLU A 89 14.05 -11.38 -7.45
C GLU A 89 14.57 -11.32 -8.89
N GLY A 90 14.21 -10.29 -9.66
CA GLY A 90 14.60 -10.12 -11.07
C GLY A 90 16.01 -9.52 -11.30
N PHE A 91 16.35 -9.34 -12.58
CA PHE A 91 17.61 -8.77 -13.10
C PHE A 91 17.85 -7.29 -12.77
N PHE A 92 17.05 -6.69 -11.91
CA PHE A 92 17.11 -5.26 -11.64
C PHE A 92 18.18 -4.94 -10.59
N ILE A 93 19.20 -4.18 -11.01
CA ILE A 93 20.11 -3.53 -10.07
C ILE A 93 19.26 -2.54 -9.28
N TRP A 94 19.09 -2.79 -7.98
CA TRP A 94 18.24 -1.95 -7.15
C TRP A 94 18.83 -0.55 -7.04
N THR A 95 18.20 0.42 -7.71
CA THR A 95 18.54 1.84 -7.57
C THR A 95 17.45 2.56 -6.80
N PRO A 96 17.80 3.64 -6.07
CA PRO A 96 16.80 4.39 -5.33
C PRO A 96 15.70 5.00 -6.23
N ILE A 97 16.03 5.34 -7.48
CA ILE A 97 15.04 5.77 -8.50
C ILE A 97 14.02 4.66 -8.77
N LEU A 98 14.46 3.40 -8.88
CA LEU A 98 13.56 2.28 -9.14
C LEU A 98 12.62 2.01 -7.97
N GLY A 99 13.10 2.18 -6.73
CA GLY A 99 12.25 2.12 -5.54
C GLY A 99 11.14 3.16 -5.59
N MET A 100 11.48 4.42 -5.95
CA MET A 100 10.49 5.49 -6.12
C MET A 100 9.48 5.17 -7.22
N LEU A 101 9.93 4.73 -8.38
CA LEU A 101 9.08 4.35 -9.51
C LEU A 101 8.18 3.15 -9.19
N ALA A 102 8.69 2.18 -8.44
CA ALA A 102 7.93 1.03 -7.99
C ALA A 102 6.79 1.46 -7.07
N VAL A 103 7.08 2.25 -6.04
CA VAL A 103 6.05 2.75 -5.11
C VAL A 103 5.04 3.63 -5.83
N PHE A 104 5.47 4.49 -6.76
CA PHE A 104 4.58 5.29 -7.59
C PHE A 104 3.62 4.40 -8.38
N THR A 105 4.16 3.46 -9.16
CA THR A 105 3.38 2.56 -10.04
C THR A 105 2.42 1.70 -9.22
N LEU A 106 2.88 1.16 -8.09
CA LEU A 106 2.05 0.33 -7.23
C LEU A 106 0.93 1.12 -6.55
N THR A 107 1.16 2.39 -6.22
CA THR A 107 0.09 3.27 -5.72
C THR A 107 -0.97 3.51 -6.79
N VAL A 108 -0.55 3.72 -8.05
CA VAL A 108 -1.49 3.86 -9.18
C VAL A 108 -2.29 2.56 -9.38
N ILE A 109 -1.64 1.40 -9.33
CA ILE A 109 -2.30 0.09 -9.46
C ILE A 109 -3.32 -0.11 -8.34
N ASP A 110 -2.93 0.12 -7.08
CA ASP A 110 -3.80 -0.03 -5.91
C ASP A 110 -5.07 0.82 -6.01
N GLU A 111 -4.92 2.12 -6.28
CA GLU A 111 -6.04 3.04 -6.41
C GLU A 111 -6.92 2.70 -7.62
N THR A 112 -6.33 2.22 -8.73
CA THR A 112 -7.09 1.78 -9.92
C THR A 112 -7.91 0.54 -9.63
N VAL A 113 -7.36 -0.42 -8.89
CA VAL A 113 -8.09 -1.62 -8.46
C VAL A 113 -9.25 -1.21 -7.57
N VAL A 114 -9.01 -0.39 -6.55
CA VAL A 114 -10.06 0.10 -5.65
C VAL A 114 -11.16 0.83 -6.41
N TYR A 115 -10.79 1.79 -7.28
CA TYR A 115 -11.73 2.56 -8.08
C TYR A 115 -12.57 1.67 -8.99
N THR A 116 -11.94 0.73 -9.69
CA THR A 116 -12.63 -0.19 -10.61
C THR A 116 -13.56 -1.13 -9.85
N SER A 117 -13.12 -1.68 -8.72
CA SER A 117 -13.96 -2.52 -7.87
C SER A 117 -15.19 -1.76 -7.35
N LEU A 118 -15.02 -0.52 -6.90
CA LEU A 118 -16.15 0.31 -6.46
C LEU A 118 -17.12 0.62 -7.61
N ALA A 119 -16.58 0.97 -8.79
CA ALA A 119 -17.36 1.26 -9.98
C ALA A 119 -18.18 0.06 -10.49
N LEU A 120 -17.68 -1.16 -10.29
CA LEU A 120 -18.36 -2.39 -10.70
C LEU A 120 -19.41 -2.87 -9.68
N PHE A 121 -19.11 -2.77 -8.38
CA PHE A 121 -19.86 -3.51 -7.35
C PHE A 121 -20.66 -2.66 -6.36
N SER A 122 -20.49 -1.33 -6.32
CA SER A 122 -21.15 -0.51 -5.30
C SER A 122 -21.76 0.78 -5.84
N GLN A 123 -20.94 1.78 -6.13
CA GLN A 123 -21.38 3.12 -6.52
C GLN A 123 -20.43 3.67 -7.58
N ARG A 124 -20.94 4.58 -8.43
CA ARG A 124 -20.05 5.36 -9.31
C ARG A 124 -19.13 6.19 -8.40
N PRO A 125 -17.81 5.96 -8.42
CA PRO A 125 -16.88 6.73 -7.62
C PRO A 125 -16.81 8.16 -8.16
N ALA A 126 -15.94 8.99 -7.56
CA ALA A 126 -15.64 10.34 -8.03
C ALA A 126 -15.41 10.39 -9.56
N PRO A 127 -15.70 11.52 -10.22
CA PRO A 127 -15.43 11.70 -11.64
C PRO A 127 -14.02 11.24 -12.03
N VAL A 128 -13.88 10.65 -13.22
CA VAL A 128 -12.60 10.07 -13.68
C VAL A 128 -11.45 11.06 -13.60
N LEU A 129 -11.71 12.35 -13.87
CA LEU A 129 -10.70 13.40 -13.79
C LEU A 129 -10.20 13.60 -12.35
N ASP A 130 -11.11 13.63 -11.38
CA ASP A 130 -10.78 13.76 -9.95
C ASP A 130 -10.02 12.52 -9.47
N PHE A 131 -10.45 11.33 -9.90
CA PHE A 131 -9.75 10.08 -9.62
C PHE A 131 -8.30 10.11 -10.14
N LEU A 132 -8.09 10.50 -11.40
CA LEU A 132 -6.75 10.58 -11.99
C LEU A 132 -5.87 11.59 -11.25
N ALA A 133 -6.39 12.79 -10.98
CA ALA A 133 -5.65 13.84 -10.28
C ALA A 133 -5.26 13.40 -8.86
N LEU A 134 -6.20 12.84 -8.09
CA LEU A 134 -5.95 12.35 -6.74
C LEU A 134 -4.99 11.16 -6.72
N THR A 135 -5.12 10.24 -7.67
CA THR A 135 -4.26 9.05 -7.76
C THR A 135 -2.82 9.44 -8.07
N LEU A 136 -2.62 10.33 -9.05
CA LEU A 136 -1.29 10.84 -9.37
C LEU A 136 -0.68 11.60 -8.20
N LEU A 137 -1.47 12.43 -7.51
CA LEU A 137 -1.00 13.15 -6.33
C LEU A 137 -0.61 12.19 -5.18
N LYS A 138 -1.44 11.18 -4.87
CA LYS A 138 -1.12 10.14 -3.87
C LYS A 138 0.16 9.39 -4.25
N ALA A 139 0.28 8.99 -5.50
CA ALA A 139 1.45 8.28 -6.00
C ALA A 139 2.71 9.15 -5.91
N SER A 140 2.62 10.44 -6.23
CA SER A 140 3.72 11.40 -6.07
C SER A 140 4.12 11.62 -4.61
N ILE A 141 3.17 11.63 -3.66
CA ILE A 141 3.48 11.73 -2.22
C ILE A 141 4.15 10.45 -1.71
N ASN A 142 3.70 9.28 -2.19
CA ASN A 142 4.24 7.99 -1.76
C ASN A 142 5.61 7.69 -2.39
N ALA A 143 5.87 8.15 -3.61
CA ALA A 143 7.08 7.80 -4.37
C ALA A 143 8.40 8.07 -3.63
N PRO A 144 8.63 9.22 -2.96
CA PRO A 144 9.85 9.46 -2.19
C PRO A 144 10.15 8.40 -1.13
N PHE A 145 9.15 7.75 -0.55
CA PHE A 145 9.38 6.68 0.42
C PHE A 145 9.99 5.43 -0.21
N GLY A 146 9.80 5.22 -1.52
CA GLY A 146 10.48 4.17 -2.27
C GLY A 146 12.01 4.36 -2.34
N TRP A 147 12.49 5.59 -2.20
CA TRP A 147 13.93 5.87 -2.08
C TRP A 147 14.51 5.29 -0.78
N LEU A 148 13.75 5.39 0.32
CA LEU A 148 14.15 4.93 1.65
C LEU A 148 14.08 3.39 1.78
N LEU A 149 13.08 2.79 1.14
CA LEU A 149 12.80 1.36 1.24
C LEU A 149 13.68 0.57 0.28
N ARG A 150 14.96 0.39 0.65
CA ARG A 150 15.93 -0.39 -0.13
C ARG A 150 15.80 -1.89 0.11
N THR A 151 15.97 -2.69 -0.94
CA THR A 151 16.31 -4.12 -0.80
C THR A 151 17.69 -4.21 -0.13
N GLY A 152 17.70 -4.66 1.12
CA GLY A 152 18.93 -5.01 1.82
C GLY A 152 19.07 -6.50 1.73
N LYS A 153 19.66 -6.96 0.63
CA LYS A 153 20.55 -8.11 0.66
C LYS A 153 21.97 -7.55 0.72
#